data_AF-A0A520Q9R9-F1
#
_entry.id   AF-A0A520Q9R9-F1
#
_cell.length_a   1.000
_cell.length_b   1.000
_cell.length_c   1.000
_cell.angle_alpha   90.00
_cell.angle_beta   90.00
_cell.angle_gamma   90.00
#
_symmetry.space_group_name_H-M   'P 1'
#
loop_
_entity.id
_entity.type
_entity.pdbx_description
1 polymer ?
#
loop_
_entity_poly.entity_id
_entity_poly.type
_entity_poly.pdbx_seq_one_letter_code
_entity_poly.pdbx_strand_id
1 'polypeptide(L)' 'MNSKKIEERMARWLAKINSHPFSKREEDLVLLLNKDKVAWERYGKFYDGWTFEEIEQLLNAVREAK' A
#
# COMPACT_ATOMS: atom_id res chain seq x y z
N MET A 1 -8.03 14.66 4.82
CA MET A 1 -8.88 13.45 4.96
C MET A 1 -8.14 12.16 4.62
N ASN A 2 -7.22 12.14 3.65
CA ASN A 2 -6.43 10.94 3.26
C ASN A 2 -5.55 10.35 4.39
N SER A 3 -5.00 11.20 5.27
CA SER A 3 -4.06 10.77 6.32
C SER A 3 -4.62 9.64 7.20
N LYS A 4 -5.88 9.76 7.67
CA LYS A 4 -6.48 8.77 8.57
C LYS A 4 -6.60 7.38 7.92
N LYS A 5 -6.98 7.33 6.63
CA LYS A 5 -7.12 6.09 5.86
C LYS A 5 -5.76 5.40 5.67
N ILE A 6 -4.71 6.18 5.44
CA ILE A 6 -3.33 5.71 5.30
C ILE A 6 -2.79 5.22 6.65
N GLU A 7 -2.98 5.99 7.71
CA GLU A 7 -2.60 5.63 9.09
C GLU A 7 -3.24 4.30 9.52
N GLU A 8 -4.55 4.13 9.29
CA GLU A 8 -5.26 2.89 9.60
C GLU A 8 -4.71 1.69 8.80
N ARG A 9 -4.34 1.90 7.52
CA ARG A 9 -3.73 0.86 6.69
C ARG A 9 -2.32 0.50 7.20
N MET A 10 -1.50 1.49 7.49
CA MET A 10 -0.15 1.31 8.03
C MET A 10 -0.17 0.58 9.37
N ALA A 11 -1.07 0.96 10.28
CA ALA A 11 -1.24 0.27 11.56
C ALA A 11 -1.59 -1.21 11.39
N ARG A 12 -2.49 -1.53 10.44
CA ARG A 12 -2.85 -2.93 10.13
C ARG A 12 -1.68 -3.73 9.55
N TRP A 13 -0.83 -3.10 8.75
CA TRP A 13 0.34 -3.77 8.19
C TRP A 13 1.46 -3.94 9.21
N LEU A 14 1.70 -2.95 10.06
CA LEU A 14 2.65 -3.01 11.16
C LEU A 14 2.33 -4.17 12.11
N ALA A 15 1.05 -4.38 12.44
CA ALA A 15 0.59 -5.53 13.23
C ALA A 15 0.90 -6.90 12.61
N LYS A 16 1.23 -6.94 11.30
CA LYS A 16 1.52 -8.17 10.54
C LYS A 16 2.96 -8.22 10.02
N ILE A 17 3.84 -7.32 10.46
CA ILE A 17 5.18 -7.10 9.88
C ILE A 17 6.02 -8.38 9.80
N ASN A 18 5.92 -9.25 10.81
CA ASN A 18 6.65 -10.52 10.88
C ASN A 18 6.22 -11.54 9.81
N SER A 19 5.01 -11.41 9.26
CA SER A 19 4.46 -12.29 8.23
C SER A 19 4.46 -11.66 6.84
N HIS A 20 4.31 -10.34 6.76
CA HIS A 20 4.24 -9.56 5.54
C HIS A 20 5.08 -8.28 5.73
N PRO A 21 6.38 -8.35 5.45
CA PRO A 21 7.29 -7.23 5.67
C PRO A 21 6.95 -6.05 4.76
N PHE A 22 7.34 -4.85 5.19
CA PHE A 22 7.15 -3.63 4.41
C PHE A 22 7.85 -3.65 3.06
N SER A 23 8.97 -4.37 2.90
CA SER A 23 9.61 -4.54 1.59
C SER A 23 8.67 -5.13 0.53
N LYS A 24 7.91 -6.17 0.87
CA LYS A 24 6.92 -6.76 -0.06
C LYS A 24 5.76 -5.79 -0.34
N ARG A 25 5.33 -5.04 0.67
CA ARG A 25 4.26 -4.03 0.51
C ARG A 25 4.70 -2.88 -0.39
N GLU A 26 5.95 -2.44 -0.25
CA GLU A 26 6.57 -1.43 -1.09
C GLU A 26 6.58 -1.89 -2.55
N GLU A 27 7.06 -3.11 -2.83
CA GLU A 27 7.08 -3.71 -4.17
C GLU A 27 5.67 -3.79 -4.77
N ASP A 28 4.68 -4.31 -4.03
CA ASP A 28 3.29 -4.41 -4.48
C ASP A 28 2.70 -3.03 -4.85
N LEU A 29 2.96 -2.01 -4.02
CA LEU A 29 2.47 -0.65 -4.25
C LEU A 29 3.10 -0.01 -5.49
N VAL A 30 4.40 -0.20 -5.70
CA VAL A 30 5.09 0.28 -6.91
C VAL A 30 4.49 -0.34 -8.17
N LEU A 31 4.18 -1.64 -8.16
CA LEU A 31 3.54 -2.31 -9.28
C LEU A 31 2.14 -1.75 -9.57
N LEU A 32 1.35 -1.48 -8.52
CA LEU A 32 0.02 -0.88 -8.66
C LEU A 32 0.09 0.52 -9.27
N LEU A 33 1.03 1.36 -8.81
CA LEU A 33 1.25 2.71 -9.37
C LEU A 33 1.70 2.67 -10.83
N ASN A 34 2.50 1.67 -11.21
CA ASN A 34 2.89 1.42 -12.60
C ASN A 34 1.76 0.83 -13.46
N LYS A 35 0.54 0.71 -12.92
CA LYS A 35 -0.63 0.13 -13.59
C LYS A 35 -0.40 -1.30 -14.10
N ASP A 36 0.43 -2.06 -13.39
CA ASP A 36 0.68 -3.47 -13.73
C ASP A 36 -0.62 -4.27 -13.62
N LYS A 37 -1.04 -4.90 -14.73
CA LYS A 37 -2.33 -5.61 -14.79
C LYS A 37 -2.39 -6.78 -13.81
N VAL A 38 -1.29 -7.53 -13.66
CA VAL A 38 -1.24 -8.71 -12.79
C VAL A 38 -1.32 -8.30 -11.32
N ALA A 39 -0.65 -7.22 -10.94
CA ALA A 39 -0.74 -6.64 -9.61
C ALA A 39 -2.15 -6.13 -9.32
N TRP A 40 -2.80 -5.46 -10.28
CA TRP A 40 -4.19 -5.02 -10.13
C TRP A 40 -5.18 -6.19 -10.01
N GLU A 41 -5.01 -7.28 -10.77
CA GLU A 41 -5.83 -8.48 -10.63
C GLU A 41 -5.70 -9.14 -9.24
N ARG A 42 -4.47 -9.16 -8.69
CA ARG A 42 -4.20 -9.82 -7.40
C ARG A 42 -4.54 -8.96 -6.19
N TYR A 43 -4.18 -7.68 -6.24
CA TYR A 43 -4.16 -6.77 -5.09
C TYR A 43 -5.11 -5.59 -5.24
N GLY A 44 -5.56 -5.28 -6.45
CA GLY A 44 -6.38 -4.09 -6.74
C GLY A 44 -7.65 -4.00 -5.89
N LYS A 45 -8.27 -5.14 -5.58
CA LYS A 45 -9.44 -5.20 -4.67
C LYS A 45 -9.22 -4.59 -3.29
N PHE A 46 -7.97 -4.53 -2.81
CA PHE A 46 -7.66 -3.91 -1.52
C PHE A 46 -7.62 -2.38 -1.58
N TYR A 47 -7.53 -1.83 -2.78
CA TYR A 47 -7.44 -0.40 -3.08
C TYR A 47 -8.68 0.09 -3.85
N ASP A 48 -9.78 -0.66 -3.78
CA ASP A 48 -11.05 -0.19 -4.31
C ASP A 48 -11.48 1.09 -3.59
N GLY A 49 -11.88 2.11 -4.36
CA GLY A 49 -12.12 3.46 -3.86
C GLY A 49 -10.87 4.20 -3.37
N TRP A 50 -9.66 3.78 -3.75
CA TRP A 50 -8.43 4.57 -3.57
C TRP A 50 -8.05 5.29 -4.85
N THR A 51 -7.57 6.52 -4.72
CA THR A 51 -6.92 7.21 -5.84
C THR A 51 -5.46 6.77 -5.97
N PHE A 52 -4.85 6.94 -7.14
CA PHE A 52 -3.42 6.71 -7.31
C PHE A 52 -2.57 7.59 -6.38
N GLU A 53 -3.01 8.82 -6.11
CA GLU A 53 -2.34 9.71 -5.14
C GLU A 53 -2.38 9.14 -3.71
N GLU A 54 -3.50 8.55 -3.27
CA GLU A 54 -3.56 7.90 -1.96
C GLU A 54 -2.67 6.66 -1.88
N ILE A 55 -2.55 5.89 -2.97
CA ILE A 55 -1.64 4.74 -3.06
C ILE A 55 -0.17 5.21 -3.01
N GLU A 56 0.14 6.33 -3.66
CA GLU A 56 1.47 6.96 -3.61
C GLU A 56 1.81 7.49 -2.21
N GLN A 57 0.87 8.16 -1.56
CA GLN A 57 1.03 8.62 -0.17
C GLN A 57 1.25 7.43 0.78
N LEU A 58 0.55 6.30 0.57
CA LEU A 58 0.77 5.08 1.33
C LEU A 58 2.17 4.48 1.06
N LEU A 59 2.64 4.48 -0.19
CA LEU A 59 3.99 4.05 -0.53
C LEU A 59 5.05 4.88 0.20
N ASN A 60 4.88 6.20 0.25
CA ASN A 60 5.78 7.09 0.96
C ASN A 60 5.78 6.79 2.47
N ALA A 61 4.62 6.57 3.08
CA ALA A 61 4.53 6.17 4.48
C ALA A 61 5.23 4.83 4.77
N VAL A 62 5.14 3.85 3.85
CA VAL A 62 5.86 2.57 3.97
C VAL A 62 7.37 2.78 3.93
N ARG A 63 7.86 3.66 3.04
CA ARG A 63 9.29 3.98 2.92
C ARG A 63 9.85 4.71 4.12
N GLU A 64 9.08 5.61 4.72
CA GLU A 64 9.46 6.31 5.95
C GLU A 64 9.49 5.40 7.19
N ALA A 65 8.67 4.35 7.20
CA ALA A 65 8.57 3.40 8.31
C ALA A 65 9.54 2.20 8.22
N LYS A 66 10.38 2.13 7.18
CA LYS A 66 11.35 1.06 6.90
C LYS A 66 12.72 1.38 7.48
#